data_AF-A0A0D7KK62-F1
#
_entry.id   AF-A0A0D7KK62-F1
#
_cell.length_a   1.000
_cell.length_b   1.000
_cell.length_c   1.000
_cell.angle_alpha   90.00
_cell.angle_beta   90.00
_cell.angle_gamma   90.00
#
_symmetry.space_group_name_H-M   'P 1'
#
loop_
_entity.id
_entity.type
_entity.pdbx_description
1 polymer ?
#
loop_
_entity_poly.entity_id
_entity_poly.type
_entity_poly.pdbx_seq_one_letter_code
_entity_poly.pdbx_strand_id
1 'polypeptide(L)' 'MAIKGQKFKTYSEELKAEAIRLHVEEKWTYRQINEHFKIHDKQRMKKWMRKYREKGEFGLL' A
#
# COMPACT_ATOMS: atom_id res chain seq x y z
N MET A 1 10.54 14.65 -13.30
CA MET A 1 9.90 15.97 -13.17
C MET A 1 8.82 15.86 -12.10
N ALA A 2 8.97 16.54 -10.96
CA ALA A 2 7.94 16.60 -9.93
C ALA A 2 7.13 17.89 -10.14
N ILE A 3 5.81 17.76 -10.29
CA ILE A 3 4.91 18.89 -10.53
C ILE A 3 4.72 19.62 -9.19
N LYS A 4 5.05 20.92 -9.16
CA LYS A 4 4.88 21.79 -7.99
C LYS A 4 3.40 21.78 -7.57
N GLY A 5 3.09 21.29 -6.37
CA GLY A 5 1.72 21.15 -5.85
C GLY A 5 1.22 19.71 -5.69
N GLN A 6 2.01 18.69 -6.06
CA GLN A 6 1.65 17.29 -5.80
C GLN A 6 1.71 17.01 -4.29
N LYS A 7 0.54 17.01 -3.64
CA LYS A 7 0.41 16.50 -2.26
C LYS A 7 0.64 14.99 -2.30
N PHE A 8 1.79 14.55 -1.81
CA PHE A 8 2.00 13.13 -1.54
C PHE A 8 1.03 12.75 -0.43
N LYS A 9 0.04 11.90 -0.75
CA LYS A 9 -0.74 11.22 0.30
C LYS A 9 0.26 10.35 1.07
N THR A 10 0.63 10.80 2.26
CA THR A 10 1.40 9.99 3.20
C THR A 10 0.44 8.95 3.74
N TYR A 11 0.71 7.68 3.47
CA TYR A 11 -0.03 6.58 4.06
C TYR A 11 0.70 6.20 5.33
N SER A 12 -0.01 6.19 6.46
CA SER A 12 0.51 5.71 7.74
C SER A 12 0.96 4.25 7.61
N GLU A 13 1.96 3.87 8.39
CA GLU A 13 2.50 2.52 8.45
C GLU A 13 1.41 1.50 8.77
N GLU A 14 0.51 1.86 9.69
CA GLU A 14 -0.68 1.07 10.07
C GLU A 14 -1.55 0.72 8.85
N LEU A 15 -1.85 1.69 7.98
CA LEU A 15 -2.66 1.47 6.79
C LEU A 15 -1.96 0.53 5.81
N LYS A 16 -0.64 0.67 5.64
CA LYS A 16 0.14 -0.23 4.77
C LYS A 16 0.12 -1.66 5.31
N ALA A 17 0.27 -1.82 6.62
CA ALA A 17 0.25 -3.12 7.31
C ALA A 17 -1.13 -3.77 7.21
N GLU A 18 -2.20 -3.01 7.47
CA GLU A 18 -3.59 -3.48 7.36
C GLU A 18 -3.92 -3.92 5.93
N ALA A 19 -3.50 -3.14 4.93
CA ALA A 19 -3.68 -3.49 3.52
C ALA A 19 -2.98 -4.81 3.14
N ILE A 20 -1.81 -5.10 3.71
CA ILE A 20 -1.11 -6.37 3.49
C ILE A 20 -1.76 -7.51 4.27
N ARG A 21 -2.18 -7.26 5.51
CA ARG A 21 -2.92 -8.20 6.33
C ARG A 21 -4.20 -8.67 5.62
N LEU A 22 -5.00 -7.75 5.07
CA LEU A 22 -6.19 -8.05 4.26
C LEU A 22 -5.87 -8.92 3.02
N HIS A 23 -4.71 -8.69 2.39
CA HIS A 23 -4.29 -9.52 1.27
C HIS A 23 -3.88 -10.94 1.70
N VAL A 24 -3.22 -11.08 2.84
CA VAL A 24 -2.66 -12.35 3.31
C VAL A 24 -3.70 -13.21 4.02
N GLU A 25 -4.46 -12.61 4.94
CA GLU A 25 -5.48 -13.32 5.74
C GLU A 25 -6.77 -13.52 4.96
N GLU A 26 -7.34 -12.44 4.42
CA GLU A 26 -8.64 -12.49 3.74
C GLU A 26 -8.53 -12.78 2.22
N LYS A 27 -7.30 -12.90 1.69
CA LYS A 27 -7.03 -13.13 0.26
C LYS A 27 -7.63 -12.07 -0.66
N TRP A 28 -7.79 -10.84 -0.18
CA TRP A 28 -8.33 -9.75 -0.98
C TRP A 28 -7.41 -9.42 -2.15
N THR A 29 -8.00 -9.08 -3.30
CA THR A 29 -7.22 -8.62 -4.45
C THR A 29 -6.70 -7.20 -4.23
N TYR A 30 -5.60 -6.84 -4.90
CA TYR A 30 -5.08 -5.47 -4.87
C TYR A 30 -6.11 -4.43 -5.29
N ARG A 31 -7.06 -4.81 -6.15
CA ARG A 31 -8.15 -3.92 -6.57
C ARG A 31 -9.11 -3.63 -5.42
N GLN A 32 -9.56 -4.66 -4.70
CA GLN A 32 -10.45 -4.52 -3.55
C GLN A 32 -9.81 -3.66 -2.45
N ILE A 33 -8.55 -3.93 -2.14
CA ILE A 33 -7.78 -3.16 -1.15
C ILE A 33 -7.67 -1.69 -1.58
N ASN A 34 -7.32 -1.45 -2.84
CA ASN A 34 -7.24 -0.08 -3.36
C ASN A 34 -8.59 0.65 -3.32
N GLU A 35 -9.69 -0.04 -3.59
CA GLU A 35 -11.04 0.54 -3.54
C GLU A 35 -11.44 0.85 -2.09
N HIS A 36 -11.16 -0.06 -1.16
CA HIS A 36 -11.44 0.07 0.27
C HIS A 36 -10.67 1.25 0.90
N PHE A 37 -9.36 1.34 0.66
CA PHE A 37 -8.53 2.44 1.17
C PHE A 37 -8.55 3.70 0.28
N LYS A 38 -9.37 3.72 -0.79
CA LYS A 38 -9.43 4.81 -1.78
C LYS A 38 -8.05 5.19 -2.31
N ILE A 39 -7.21 4.19 -2.54
CA ILE A 39 -5.88 4.30 -3.14
C ILE A 39 -6.07 4.37 -4.65
N HIS A 40 -5.88 5.55 -5.23
CA HIS A 40 -6.00 5.74 -6.67
C HIS A 40 -4.84 5.11 -7.46
N ASP A 41 -3.67 4.94 -6.83
CA ASP A 41 -2.50 4.34 -7.48
C ASP A 41 -2.51 2.80 -7.38
N LYS A 42 -2.90 2.15 -8.48
CA LYS A 42 -2.92 0.69 -8.62
C LYS A 42 -1.56 0.03 -8.41
N GLN A 43 -0.45 0.75 -8.63
CA GLN A 43 0.91 0.23 -8.44
C GLN A 43 1.39 0.36 -7.00
N ARG A 44 0.69 1.14 -6.16
CA ARG A 44 1.09 1.37 -4.77
C ARG A 44 1.13 0.07 -3.98
N MET A 45 0.08 -0.73 -4.11
CA MET A 45 -0.05 -1.99 -3.40
C MET A 45 1.03 -3.00 -3.80
N LYS A 46 1.39 -3.03 -5.09
CA LYS A 46 2.53 -3.84 -5.58
C LYS A 46 3.85 -3.39 -4.94
N LYS A 47 4.08 -2.09 -4.77
CA LYS A 47 5.29 -1.58 -4.10
C LYS A 47 5.33 -1.96 -2.63
N TRP A 48 4.21 -1.85 -1.90
CA TRP A 48 4.14 -2.26 -0.50
C TRP A 48 4.38 -3.76 -0.34
N MET A 49 3.71 -4.59 -1.14
CA MET A 49 3.93 -6.04 -1.13
C MET A 49 5.37 -6.43 -1.46
N ARG A 50 5.99 -5.74 -2.42
CA ARG A 50 7.40 -5.97 -2.74
C ARG A 50 8.30 -5.67 -1.53
N LYS A 51 8.16 -4.49 -0.92
CA LYS A 51 8.94 -4.13 0.27
C LYS A 51 8.69 -5.07 1.44
N TYR A 52 7.44 -5.50 1.63
CA TYR A 52 7.06 -6.47 2.64
C TYR A 52 7.68 -7.85 2.40
N ARG A 53 7.78 -8.32 1.15
CA ARG A 53 8.49 -9.57 0.85
C ARG A 53 9.99 -9.47 1.07
N GLU A 54 10.59 -8.30 0.82
CA GLU A 54 12.03 -8.09 0.98
C GLU A 54 12.45 -7.90 2.45
N LYS A 55 11.62 -7.24 3.27
CA LYS A 55 12.00 -6.82 4.64
C LYS A 55 10.94 -7.10 5.72
N GLY A 56 9.85 -7.78 5.39
CA GLY A 56 8.70 -7.96 6.29
C GLY A 56 8.04 -6.63 6.63
N GLU A 57 7.51 -6.53 7.86
CA GLU A 57 6.86 -5.32 8.37
C GLU A 57 7.80 -4.10 8.38
N PHE A 58 9.11 -4.30 8.58
CA PHE A 58 10.12 -3.24 8.49
C PHE A 58 10.21 -2.59 7.10
N GLY A 59 9.76 -3.29 6.04
CA GLY A 59 9.66 -2.72 4.70
C GLY A 59 8.50 -1.73 4.54
N LEU A 60 7.56 -1.71 5.47
CA LEU A 60 6.38 -0.85 5.47
C LEU A 60 6.53 0.38 6.33
N LEU A 61 7.58 0.48 7.13
CA LEU A 61 8.00 1.72 7.78
C LEU A 61 8.29 2.79 6.70
#